data_AF-A0AAP7IG62-F1
#
_entry.id   AF-A0AAP7IG62-F1
#
_cell.length_a   1.000
_cell.length_b   1.000
_cell.length_c   1.000
_cell.angle_alpha   90.00
_cell.angle_beta   90.00
_cell.angle_gamma   90.00
#
_symmetry.space_group_name_H-M   'P 1'
#
loop_
_entity.id
_entity.type
_entity.pdbx_description
1 polymer ?
#
loop_
_entity_poly.entity_id
_entity_poly.type
_entity_poly.pdbx_seq_one_letter_code
_entity_poly.pdbx_strand_id
1 'polypeptide(L)' 'MKDREYKDAWQELKEILMKKYKKFSQKEEISIGIWEQAELFSVVKVLYKMDKLDDSDEFNSLLDDSGDK' A
#
# COMPACT_ATOMS: atom_id res chain seq x y z
N MET A 1 15.05 -21.52 -10.85
CA MET A 1 14.59 -21.53 -9.44
C MET A 1 13.54 -20.46 -9.32
N LYS A 2 12.37 -20.76 -8.72
CA LYS A 2 11.21 -19.85 -8.72
C LYS A 2 11.41 -18.60 -7.85
N ASP A 3 12.48 -18.53 -7.08
CA ASP A 3 12.80 -17.43 -6.16
C ASP A 3 12.85 -16.07 -6.85
N ARG A 4 13.34 -16.01 -8.10
CA ARG A 4 13.31 -14.78 -8.89
C ARG A 4 11.88 -14.39 -9.28
N GLU A 5 11.11 -15.34 -9.79
CA GLU A 5 9.71 -15.12 -10.19
C GLU A 5 8.85 -14.71 -8.98
N TYR A 6 9.10 -15.28 -7.80
CA TYR A 6 8.42 -14.89 -6.56
C TYR A 6 8.81 -13.49 -6.10
N LYS A 7 10.08 -13.10 -6.21
CA LYS A 7 10.52 -11.73 -5.91
C LYS A 7 9.90 -10.73 -6.86
N ASP A 8 9.89 -11.03 -8.16
CA ASP A 8 9.31 -10.15 -9.18
C ASP A 8 7.79 -9.99 -8.93
N ALA A 9 7.06 -11.09 -8.71
CA ALA A 9 5.63 -11.05 -8.39
C ALA A 9 5.32 -10.32 -7.07
N TRP A 10 6.19 -10.44 -6.07
CA TRP A 10 6.07 -9.69 -4.80
C TRP A 10 6.16 -8.19 -5.03
N GLN A 11 7.15 -7.73 -5.81
CA GLN A 11 7.34 -6.32 -6.13
C GLN A 11 6.17 -5.78 -6.98
N GLU A 12 5.73 -6.52 -7.99
CA GLU A 12 4.56 -6.14 -8.80
C GLU A 12 3.30 -5.96 -7.94
N LEU A 13 3.05 -6.88 -7.01
CA LEU A 13 1.92 -6.77 -6.08
C LEU A 13 2.05 -5.51 -5.19
N LYS A 14 3.25 -5.25 -4.66
CA LYS A 14 3.52 -4.06 -3.83
C LYS A 14 3.21 -2.78 -4.59
N GLU A 15 3.66 -2.67 -5.84
CA GLU A 15 3.38 -1.52 -6.70
C GLU A 15 1.88 -1.32 -6.97
N ILE A 16 1.15 -2.40 -7.24
CA ILE A 16 -0.31 -2.35 -7.47
C ILE A 16 -1.02 -1.81 -6.23
N LEU A 17 -0.66 -2.31 -5.04
CA LEU A 17 -1.23 -1.89 -3.78
C LEU A 17 -0.88 -0.43 -3.44
N MET A 18 0.36 0.00 -3.70
CA MET A 18 0.79 1.41 -3.56
C MET A 18 -0.02 2.36 -4.44
N LYS A 19 -0.25 2.00 -5.71
CA LYS A 19 -1.10 2.78 -6.64
C LYS A 19 -2.54 2.88 -6.13
N LYS A 20 -3.05 1.78 -5.58
CA LYS A 20 -4.41 1.71 -5.02
C LYS A 20 -4.54 2.55 -3.75
N TYR A 21 -3.56 2.50 -2.86
CA TYR A 21 -3.48 3.38 -1.69
C TYR A 21 -3.55 4.84 -2.12
N LYS A 22 -2.65 5.29 -3.00
CA LYS A 22 -2.62 6.68 -3.50
C LYS A 22 -3.96 7.13 -4.10
N LYS A 23 -4.60 6.25 -4.88
CA LYS A 23 -5.90 6.54 -5.50
C LYS A 23 -7.00 6.80 -4.46
N PHE A 24 -6.99 6.08 -3.35
CA PHE A 24 -8.01 6.21 -2.31
C PHE A 24 -7.65 7.26 -1.26
N SER A 25 -6.38 7.42 -0.90
CA SER A 25 -5.93 8.41 0.09
C SER A 25 -6.07 9.85 -0.40
N GLN A 26 -6.08 10.07 -1.72
CA GLN A 26 -6.31 11.39 -2.32
C GLN A 26 -7.79 11.76 -2.45
N LYS A 27 -8.71 10.82 -2.19
CA LYS A 27 -10.14 11.14 -2.17
C LYS A 27 -10.49 11.81 -0.85
N GLU A 28 -11.29 12.87 -0.91
CA GLU A 28 -11.85 13.48 0.30
C GLU A 28 -12.72 12.46 1.05
N GLU A 29 -12.67 12.48 2.39
CA GLU A 29 -13.36 11.52 3.27
C GLU A 29 -14.88 11.47 3.03
N ILE A 30 -15.48 12.56 2.55
CA ILE A 30 -16.90 12.66 2.21
C ILE A 30 -17.23 11.95 0.89
N SER A 31 -16.24 11.80 0.00
CA SER A 31 -16.38 11.22 -1.34
C SER A 31 -16.06 9.73 -1.42
N ILE A 32 -15.50 9.16 -0.36
CA ILE A 32 -15.12 7.75 -0.30
C ILE A 32 -16.28 6.93 0.28
N GLY A 33 -16.81 5.98 -0.49
CA GLY A 33 -17.84 5.08 -0.02
C GLY A 33 -17.30 4.11 1.04
N ILE A 34 -18.21 3.48 1.80
CA ILE A 34 -17.87 2.49 2.85
C ILE A 34 -17.01 1.35 2.27
N TRP A 35 -17.29 0.92 1.03
CA TRP A 35 -16.53 -0.11 0.35
C TRP A 35 -15.09 0.32 0.09
N GLU A 36 -14.89 1.53 -0.44
CA GLU A 36 -13.55 2.05 -0.68
C GLU A 36 -12.76 2.32 0.61
N GLN A 37 -13.42 2.70 1.71
CA GLN A 37 -12.78 2.83 3.01
C GLN A 37 -12.29 1.47 3.55
N ALA A 38 -13.15 0.44 3.49
CA ALA A 38 -12.78 -0.91 3.89
C ALA A 38 -11.62 -1.46 3.05
N GLU A 39 -11.64 -1.16 1.76
CA GLU A 39 -10.60 -1.54 0.83
C GLU A 39 -9.27 -0.80 1.11
N LEU A 40 -9.32 0.51 1.36
CA LEU A 40 -8.15 1.30 1.78
C LEU A 40 -7.53 0.73 3.06
N PHE A 41 -8.33 0.43 4.07
CA PHE A 41 -7.85 -0.15 5.32
C PHE A 41 -7.18 -1.52 5.12
N SER A 42 -7.74 -2.35 4.22
CA SER A 42 -7.13 -3.63 3.84
C SER A 42 -5.78 -3.44 3.16
N VAL A 43 -5.69 -2.50 2.20
CA VAL A 43 -4.46 -2.17 1.47
C VAL A 43 -3.36 -1.69 2.42
N VAL A 44 -3.69 -0.77 3.34
CA VAL A 44 -2.74 -0.25 4.36
C VAL A 44 -2.17 -1.39 5.20
N LYS A 45 -3.03 -2.30 5.69
CA LYS A 45 -2.59 -3.46 6.48
C LYS A 45 -1.65 -4.39 5.73
N VAL A 46 -1.90 -4.61 4.44
CA VAL A 46 -1.06 -5.48 3.61
C VAL A 46 0.29 -4.81 3.36
N LEU A 47 0.32 -3.55 2.91
CA LEU A 47 1.56 -2.83 2.64
C LEU A 47 2.46 -2.75 3.88
N TYR A 48 1.89 -2.45 5.05
CA TYR A 48 2.65 -2.45 6.32
C TYR A 48 3.27 -3.81 6.66
N LYS A 49 2.59 -4.92 6.33
CA LYS A 49 3.14 -6.27 6.50
C LYS A 49 4.20 -6.58 5.45
N MET A 50 4.05 -6.06 4.22
CA MET A 50 5.03 -6.28 3.16
C MET A 50 6.37 -5.64 3.54
N ASP A 51 6.37 -4.38 3.96
CA ASP A 51 7.55 -3.67 4.47
C ASP A 51 8.30 -4.46 5.56
N LYS A 52 7.56 -5.04 6.53
CA LYS A 52 8.16 -5.88 7.57
C LYS A 52 8.75 -7.20 7.08
N LEU A 53 8.20 -7.76 6.01
CA LEU A 53 8.61 -9.07 5.50
C LEU A 53 9.77 -8.97 4.52
N ASP A 54 9.88 -7.87 3.79
CA ASP A 54 10.98 -7.60 2.85
C ASP A 54 12.07 -6.67 3.42
N ASP A 55 11.97 -6.29 4.70
CA ASP A 55 12.88 -5.40 5.42
C ASP A 55 13.05 -4.05 4.69
N SER A 56 11.94 -3.52 4.18
CA SER A 56 11.87 -2.21 3.54
C SER A 56 10.98 -1.26 4.36
N ASP A 57 11.06 0.03 4.02
CA ASP A 57 10.33 1.10 4.73
C ASP A 57 9.56 2.00 3.75
N GLU A 58 9.29 1.50 2.55
CA GLU A 58 8.74 2.29 1.44
C GLU A 58 7.33 2.81 1.73
N PHE A 59 6.46 1.98 2.31
CA PHE A 59 5.11 2.40 2.63
C PHE A 59 5.07 3.26 3.89
N ASN A 60 5.84 2.91 4.92
CA ASN A 60 5.95 3.74 6.12
C ASN A 60 6.49 5.14 5.81
N SER A 61 7.57 5.24 5.03
CA SER A 61 8.11 6.53 4.58
C SER A 61 7.06 7.37 3.86
N LEU A 62 6.19 6.70 3.08
CA LEU A 62 5.10 7.36 2.37
C LEU A 62 3.98 7.84 3.30
N LEU A 63 3.74 7.17 4.43
CA LEU A 63 2.80 7.62 5.46
C LEU A 63 3.35 8.86 6.17
N ASP A 64 4.62 8.86 6.54
CA ASP A 64 5.29 9.98 7.21
C ASP A 64 5.30 11.23 6.32
N ASP A 65 5.65 11.09 5.03
CA ASP A 65 5.58 12.17 4.04
C ASP A 65 4.15 12.74 3.86
N SER A 66 3.13 11.93 4.15
CA SER A 66 1.72 12.35 4.07
C SER A 66 1.17 12.96 5.37
N GLY A 67 1.92 12.86 6.48
CA GLY A 67 1.55 13.35 7.81
C GLY A 67 1.93 14.81 8.11
N ASP A 68 2.70 15.47 7.23
CA ASP A 68 3.22 16.84 7.40
C ASP A 68 2.29 17.95 6.86
N LYS A 69 0.95 17.79 6.91
CA LYS A 69 -0.02 18.83 6.53
C LYS A 69 -1.16 19.02 7.50
#